data_AF-A0A257TI67-F1
#
_entry.id   AF-A0A257TI67-F1
#
_cell.length_a   1.000
_cell.length_b   1.000
_cell.length_c   1.000
_cell.angle_alpha   90.00
_cell.angle_beta   90.00
_cell.angle_gamma   90.00
#
_symmetry.space_group_name_H-M   'P 1'
#
loop_
_entity.id
_entity.type
_entity.pdbx_description
1 polymer ?
#
loop_
_entity_poly.entity_id
_entity_poly.type
_entity_poly.pdbx_seq_one_letter_code
_entity_poly.pdbx_strand_id
1 'polypeptide(L)'
;QHRLRVPPDLQIERVTLTEEGIDRVARWARSEEGRITVFLNRRITGAQQLTLWGRLPVRSNGRMSLPAVTVEPASMGTIEQVEVLSRSLELYRQPAVRVALDDAAGLGERVQPALEPVHPRLGRLVFTCTAEPSYSGTVVVSANDARIAGAEQFTVLRFVNQAWVAEIDYRFRAEGGVVDAVRFDVPANWGANLEVASPPATVELSDQPGKTRKVLIVRPLKPLAGDCQVKIRSPLKYAPGDPISAPDVVVLGMPAAERYWCLPLQVGVEAVNWDVQRMAPATLPEDMSTLLPGPESAVTFRAVGDHPQAVMTSVKAVVGAARVRLADVRLAPSVIGGWTAAAAFDLEPGGRSRCPVRLAPGWRLVAASVSGLAATPWPQAEGEWQVPLCSDRLPQRVELVLASDTSPSASSRRWPLPVVWLEGWAEEETLLTVHAPRQYAVELNAARVDSLSCDSARIDSVMSLIDLPEEIVATTSQSDLAGWYRPWAHWLVWCGKRLGPQRLSRGDATGKASAVPDNWLRSARRLHAEELLVGIANAPSLAVQTMEVWNEMHES
;
A
#
# COMPACT_ATOMS: atom_id res chain seq x y z
N GLN A 1 -7.36 -63.85 20.53
CA GLN A 1 -7.53 -63.70 19.07
C GLN A 1 -8.78 -62.87 18.84
N HIS A 2 -8.88 -62.16 17.71
CA HIS A 2 -10.10 -61.44 17.31
C HIS A 2 -10.60 -61.98 15.97
N ARG A 3 -11.92 -61.96 15.75
CA ARG A 3 -12.53 -62.39 14.48
C ARG A 3 -13.28 -61.22 13.85
N LEU A 4 -13.10 -61.03 12.56
CA LEU A 4 -13.78 -59.99 11.78
C LEU A 4 -14.50 -60.63 10.59
N ARG A 5 -15.73 -60.19 10.35
CA ARG A 5 -16.41 -60.39 9.08
C ARG A 5 -16.16 -59.17 8.20
N VAL A 6 -15.62 -59.41 7.01
CA VAL A 6 -15.27 -58.37 6.03
C VAL A 6 -15.86 -58.74 4.67
N PRO A 7 -16.00 -57.79 3.73
CA PRO A 7 -16.45 -58.09 2.37
C PRO A 7 -15.55 -59.14 1.69
N PRO A 8 -16.10 -60.09 0.92
CA PRO A 8 -15.32 -61.16 0.28
C PRO A 8 -14.23 -60.61 -0.64
N ASP A 9 -14.50 -59.52 -1.36
CA ASP A 9 -13.53 -58.96 -2.31
C ASP A 9 -12.53 -57.97 -1.68
N LEU A 10 -12.59 -57.75 -0.36
CA LEU A 10 -11.64 -56.88 0.33
C LEU A 10 -10.22 -57.48 0.31
N GLN A 11 -9.29 -56.78 -0.33
CA GLN A 11 -7.88 -57.11 -0.32
C GLN A 11 -7.22 -56.44 0.89
N ILE A 12 -6.79 -57.23 1.87
CA ILE A 12 -6.21 -56.71 3.11
C ILE A 12 -4.74 -56.39 2.90
N GLU A 13 -4.35 -55.16 3.19
CA GLU A 13 -2.97 -54.70 3.13
C GLU A 13 -2.28 -54.82 4.48
N ARG A 14 -2.99 -54.45 5.55
CA ARG A 14 -2.42 -54.36 6.89
C ARG A 14 -3.49 -54.54 7.95
N VAL A 15 -3.15 -55.30 8.99
CA VAL A 15 -3.93 -55.43 10.23
C VAL A 15 -3.00 -55.07 11.37
N THR A 16 -3.39 -54.15 12.23
CA THR A 16 -2.65 -53.79 13.44
C THR A 16 -3.57 -53.78 14.62
N LEU A 17 -3.07 -54.20 15.78
CA LEU A 17 -3.81 -54.10 17.03
C LEU A 17 -2.87 -53.55 18.08
N THR A 18 -3.08 -52.30 18.47
CA THR A 18 -2.23 -51.62 19.43
C THR A 18 -2.84 -51.62 20.83
N GLU A 19 -2.01 -51.93 21.82
CA GLU A 19 -2.27 -51.81 23.25
C GLU A 19 -1.15 -50.93 23.83
N GLU A 20 -1.50 -49.78 24.41
CA GLU A 20 -0.52 -48.78 24.89
C GLU A 20 0.49 -48.37 23.81
N GLY A 21 0.02 -48.27 22.55
CA GLY A 21 0.86 -47.91 21.40
C GLY A 21 1.73 -49.03 20.85
N ILE A 22 1.72 -50.22 21.45
CA ILE A 22 2.53 -51.37 21.01
C ILE A 22 1.67 -52.33 20.19
N ASP A 23 2.12 -52.68 18.97
CA ASP A 23 1.43 -53.66 18.12
C ASP A 23 1.53 -55.09 18.70
N ARG A 24 0.39 -55.75 18.81
CA ARG A 24 0.22 -57.08 19.41
C ARG A 24 -0.18 -58.15 18.40
N VAL A 25 -0.32 -57.79 17.13
CA VAL A 25 -0.64 -58.76 16.07
C VAL A 25 0.58 -59.64 15.79
N ALA A 26 0.43 -60.95 16.02
CA ALA A 26 1.44 -61.94 15.65
C ALA A 26 1.32 -62.31 14.16
N ARG A 27 0.08 -62.54 13.72
CA ARG A 27 -0.29 -62.88 12.33
C ARG A 27 -1.80 -62.73 12.15
N TRP A 28 -2.27 -62.69 10.92
CA TRP A 28 -3.69 -62.81 10.60
C TRP A 28 -3.89 -63.84 9.50
N ALA A 29 -5.10 -64.41 9.42
CA ALA A 29 -5.47 -65.36 8.37
C ALA A 29 -6.91 -65.10 7.91
N ARG A 30 -7.20 -65.41 6.64
CA ARG A 30 -8.53 -65.37 6.06
C ARG A 30 -9.05 -66.79 5.83
N SER A 31 -10.26 -67.09 6.29
CA SER A 31 -10.92 -68.38 6.01
C SER A 31 -11.54 -68.40 4.62
N GLU A 32 -11.91 -69.59 4.13
CA GLU A 32 -12.66 -69.76 2.88
C GLU A 32 -14.02 -69.04 2.90
N GLU A 33 -14.65 -68.91 4.07
CA GLU A 33 -15.87 -68.11 4.29
C GLU A 33 -15.61 -66.59 4.32
N GLY A 34 -14.38 -66.15 4.07
CA GLY A 34 -14.01 -64.74 4.02
C GLY A 34 -13.81 -64.05 5.38
N ARG A 35 -13.83 -64.80 6.50
CA ARG A 35 -13.61 -64.26 7.84
C ARG A 35 -12.14 -64.06 8.14
N ILE A 36 -11.79 -62.98 8.84
CA ILE A 36 -10.42 -62.67 9.25
C ILE A 36 -10.24 -63.05 10.71
N THR A 37 -9.24 -63.88 10.99
CA THR A 37 -8.79 -64.18 12.35
C THR A 37 -7.47 -63.48 12.62
N VAL A 38 -7.45 -62.62 13.64
CA VAL A 38 -6.26 -61.89 14.10
C VAL A 38 -5.68 -62.61 15.31
N PHE A 39 -4.51 -63.21 15.13
CA PHE A 39 -3.76 -63.91 16.17
C PHE A 39 -2.83 -62.93 16.88
N LEU A 40 -2.81 -63.02 18.20
CA LEU A 40 -2.08 -62.09 19.06
C LEU A 40 -0.86 -62.80 19.64
N ASN A 41 0.23 -62.06 19.84
CA ASN A 41 1.47 -62.61 20.40
C ASN A 41 1.41 -62.82 21.92
N ARG A 42 0.43 -62.19 22.60
CA ARG A 42 0.18 -62.34 24.04
C ARG A 42 -1.29 -62.10 24.37
N ARG A 43 -1.67 -62.39 25.61
CA ARG A 43 -3.00 -62.09 26.12
C ARG A 43 -3.18 -60.59 26.32
N ILE A 44 -4.29 -60.13 25.75
CA ILE A 44 -4.92 -58.81 25.78
C ILE A 44 -5.70 -58.38 27.02
N THR A 45 -5.57 -57.19 27.60
CA THR A 45 -6.63 -56.66 28.50
C THR A 45 -6.81 -55.15 28.35
N GLY A 46 -8.03 -54.65 28.57
CA GLY A 46 -8.31 -53.21 28.52
C GLY A 46 -8.50 -52.65 27.10
N ALA A 47 -8.36 -51.33 26.98
CA ALA A 47 -8.62 -50.60 25.74
C ALA A 47 -7.57 -50.93 24.67
N GLN A 48 -8.07 -51.26 23.47
CA GLN A 48 -7.25 -51.68 22.33
C GLN A 48 -7.76 -50.98 21.08
N GLN A 49 -6.84 -50.69 20.15
CA GLN A 49 -7.20 -50.15 18.85
C GLN A 49 -6.83 -51.16 17.76
N LEU A 50 -7.85 -51.82 17.19
CA LEU A 50 -7.72 -52.68 16.03
C LEU A 50 -7.96 -51.85 14.76
N THR A 51 -6.99 -51.83 13.86
CA THR A 51 -7.08 -51.12 12.58
C THR A 51 -6.89 -52.10 11.43
N LEU A 52 -7.81 -52.07 10.47
CA LEU A 52 -7.79 -52.85 9.24
C LEU A 52 -7.65 -51.91 8.05
N TRP A 53 -6.60 -52.06 7.26
CA TRP A 53 -6.40 -51.35 6.01
C TRP A 53 -6.49 -52.33 4.84
N GLY A 54 -7.24 -51.95 3.82
CA GLY A 54 -7.43 -52.76 2.64
C GLY A 54 -7.92 -51.95 1.44
N ARG A 55 -8.03 -52.63 0.30
CA ARG A 55 -8.59 -52.09 -0.94
C ARG A 55 -9.73 -52.98 -1.41
N LEU A 56 -10.77 -52.35 -1.90
CA LEU A 56 -11.88 -53.01 -2.56
C LEU A 56 -11.94 -52.46 -3.99
N PRO A 57 -11.56 -53.24 -5.02
CA PRO A 57 -11.50 -52.73 -6.38
C PRO A 57 -12.92 -52.40 -6.89
N VAL A 58 -13.06 -51.21 -7.47
CA VAL A 58 -14.30 -50.76 -8.13
C VAL A 58 -13.99 -50.42 -9.57
N ARG A 59 -14.90 -50.75 -10.49
CA ARG A 59 -14.77 -50.33 -11.89
C ARG A 59 -14.89 -48.81 -12.00
N SER A 60 -14.24 -48.22 -12.99
CA SER A 60 -14.47 -46.82 -13.38
C SER A 60 -15.95 -46.62 -13.71
N ASN A 61 -16.59 -45.57 -13.18
CA ASN A 61 -18.04 -45.34 -13.31
C ASN A 61 -18.89 -46.49 -12.72
N GLY A 62 -18.32 -47.21 -11.75
CA GLY A 62 -18.93 -48.38 -11.12
C GLY A 62 -19.80 -48.04 -9.92
N ARG A 63 -20.63 -49.01 -9.55
CA ARG A 63 -21.39 -49.02 -8.29
C ARG A 63 -20.84 -50.12 -7.41
N MET A 64 -20.77 -49.88 -6.11
CA MET A 64 -20.42 -50.90 -5.13
C MET A 64 -21.28 -50.75 -3.89
N SER A 65 -21.69 -51.86 -3.29
CA SER A 65 -22.37 -51.82 -2.00
C SER A 65 -21.41 -51.30 -0.92
N LEU A 66 -21.93 -50.50 0.01
CA LEU A 66 -21.17 -50.04 1.17
C LEU A 66 -20.58 -51.26 1.92
N PRO A 67 -19.25 -51.31 2.09
CA PRO A 67 -18.61 -52.44 2.74
C PRO A 67 -18.90 -52.44 4.24
N ALA A 68 -19.49 -53.52 4.74
CA ALA A 68 -19.69 -53.72 6.18
C ALA A 68 -18.55 -54.55 6.79
N VAL A 69 -17.96 -54.04 7.87
CA VAL A 69 -16.98 -54.75 8.70
C VAL A 69 -17.57 -54.92 10.10
N THR A 70 -17.63 -56.15 10.60
CA THR A 70 -18.15 -56.45 11.94
C THR A 70 -17.19 -57.31 12.73
N VAL A 71 -17.07 -57.04 14.04
CA VAL A 71 -16.33 -57.88 14.97
C VAL A 71 -17.23 -59.04 15.40
N GLU A 72 -16.74 -60.27 15.29
CA GLU A 72 -17.43 -61.48 15.73
C GLU A 72 -16.90 -61.95 17.10
N PRO A 73 -17.74 -62.59 17.93
CA PRO A 73 -17.28 -63.19 19.18
C PRO A 73 -16.22 -64.27 18.94
N ALA A 74 -15.25 -64.36 19.85
CA ALA A 74 -14.04 -65.16 19.66
C ALA A 74 -14.29 -66.68 19.73
N SER A 75 -15.40 -67.12 20.36
CA SER A 75 -15.73 -68.53 20.60
C SER A 75 -17.21 -68.83 20.36
N MET A 76 -17.51 -69.80 19.49
CA MET A 76 -18.85 -70.42 19.45
C MET A 76 -18.98 -71.34 20.67
N GLY A 77 -19.71 -70.90 21.70
CA GLY A 77 -20.00 -71.72 22.89
C GLY A 77 -19.84 -71.01 24.23
N THR A 78 -19.32 -69.80 24.26
CA THR A 78 -19.28 -68.95 25.47
C THR A 78 -20.11 -67.69 25.19
N ILE A 79 -20.90 -67.24 26.16
CA ILE A 79 -21.78 -66.05 26.07
C ILE A 79 -20.91 -64.77 26.11
N GLU A 80 -19.92 -64.66 25.24
CA GLU A 80 -19.20 -63.41 25.02
C GLU A 80 -20.02 -62.60 24.02
N GLN A 81 -20.85 -61.68 24.51
CA GLN A 81 -21.56 -60.73 23.66
C GLN A 81 -20.59 -59.63 23.24
N VAL A 82 -20.40 -59.46 21.92
CA VAL A 82 -19.76 -58.26 21.38
C VAL A 82 -20.82 -57.17 21.31
N GLU A 83 -20.74 -56.21 22.21
CA GLU A 83 -21.59 -55.02 22.19
C GLU A 83 -20.92 -53.92 21.36
N VAL A 84 -21.62 -53.43 20.33
CA VAL A 84 -21.17 -52.30 19.51
C VAL A 84 -21.76 -51.02 20.10
N LEU A 85 -20.95 -50.26 20.83
CA LEU A 85 -21.38 -49.01 21.46
C LEU A 85 -21.67 -47.89 20.46
N SER A 86 -20.88 -47.81 19.39
CA SER A 86 -21.05 -46.82 18.34
C SER A 86 -20.46 -47.28 17.00
N ARG A 87 -20.93 -46.69 15.91
CA ARG A 87 -20.40 -46.87 14.57
C ARG A 87 -20.51 -45.57 13.79
N SER A 88 -19.39 -45.11 13.27
CA SER A 88 -19.29 -43.97 12.37
C SER A 88 -18.79 -44.42 11.00
N LEU A 89 -19.26 -43.73 9.96
CA LEU A 89 -18.81 -43.89 8.59
C LEU A 89 -18.35 -42.53 8.07
N GLU A 90 -17.13 -42.51 7.55
CA GLU A 90 -16.55 -41.33 6.88
C GLU A 90 -16.20 -41.71 5.44
N LEU A 91 -16.73 -40.96 4.49
CA LEU A 91 -16.44 -41.18 3.08
C LEU A 91 -15.51 -40.09 2.57
N TYR A 92 -14.29 -40.47 2.18
CA TYR A 92 -13.33 -39.56 1.57
C TYR A 92 -13.23 -39.79 0.06
N ARG A 93 -12.82 -38.77 -0.69
CA ARG A 93 -12.50 -38.86 -2.12
C ARG A 93 -11.21 -38.16 -2.49
N GLN A 94 -10.48 -38.75 -3.44
CA GLN A 94 -9.37 -38.10 -4.12
C GLN A 94 -9.88 -37.12 -5.20
N PRO A 95 -9.11 -36.09 -5.59
CA PRO A 95 -9.56 -35.06 -6.53
C PRO A 95 -10.00 -35.57 -7.90
N ALA A 96 -9.41 -36.68 -8.38
CA ALA A 96 -9.72 -37.26 -9.69
C ALA A 96 -11.05 -38.05 -9.73
N VAL A 97 -11.72 -38.20 -8.59
CA VAL A 97 -12.89 -39.08 -8.45
C VAL A 97 -14.05 -38.32 -7.81
N ARG A 98 -15.25 -38.58 -8.30
CA ARG A 98 -16.52 -38.23 -7.67
C ARG A 98 -17.12 -39.46 -7.04
N VAL A 99 -17.65 -39.28 -5.84
CA VAL A 99 -18.38 -40.32 -5.13
C VAL A 99 -19.74 -39.78 -4.71
N ALA A 100 -20.77 -40.60 -4.86
CA ALA A 100 -22.10 -40.37 -4.35
C ALA A 100 -22.56 -41.61 -3.59
N LEU A 101 -23.52 -41.43 -2.68
CA LEU A 101 -24.13 -42.53 -1.95
C LEU A 101 -25.64 -42.55 -2.20
N ASP A 102 -26.08 -43.57 -2.92
CA ASP A 102 -27.47 -43.86 -3.27
C ASP A 102 -28.05 -44.96 -2.35
N ASP A 103 -29.37 -45.09 -2.31
CA ASP A 103 -30.10 -46.18 -1.65
C ASP A 103 -29.69 -46.43 -0.19
N ALA A 104 -29.33 -45.36 0.52
CA ALA A 104 -28.82 -45.47 1.88
C ALA A 104 -29.93 -45.77 2.89
N ALA A 105 -29.76 -46.82 3.68
CA ALA A 105 -30.64 -47.19 4.80
C ALA A 105 -29.81 -47.49 6.06
N GLY A 106 -30.35 -47.16 7.23
CA GLY A 106 -29.67 -47.34 8.51
C GLY A 106 -28.44 -46.44 8.70
N LEU A 107 -28.35 -45.33 7.95
CA LEU A 107 -27.36 -44.27 8.15
C LEU A 107 -28.05 -43.04 8.73
N GLY A 108 -27.45 -42.47 9.76
CA GLY A 108 -27.92 -41.21 10.37
C GLY A 108 -27.74 -40.02 9.42
N GLU A 109 -27.98 -38.82 9.95
CA GLU A 109 -27.79 -37.59 9.18
C GLU A 109 -26.36 -37.49 8.63
N ARG A 110 -26.25 -37.23 7.33
CA ARG A 110 -24.97 -37.08 6.62
C ARG A 110 -24.50 -35.65 6.77
N VAL A 111 -23.52 -35.45 7.63
CA VAL A 111 -22.92 -34.14 7.87
C VAL A 111 -21.69 -34.02 6.98
N GLN A 112 -21.66 -32.99 6.14
CA GLN A 112 -20.43 -32.56 5.50
C GLN A 112 -19.74 -31.56 6.44
N PRO A 113 -18.61 -31.92 7.07
CA PRO A 113 -17.97 -31.00 8.00
C PRO A 113 -17.47 -29.76 7.24
N ALA A 114 -17.77 -28.60 7.82
CA ALA A 114 -17.47 -27.32 7.20
C ALA A 114 -15.96 -27.02 7.14
N LEU A 115 -15.18 -27.53 8.10
CA LEU A 115 -13.73 -27.31 8.18
C LEU A 115 -13.02 -28.61 8.53
N GLU A 116 -12.66 -29.40 7.52
CA GLU A 116 -11.61 -30.41 7.69
C GLU A 116 -10.51 -30.23 6.65
N PRO A 117 -9.24 -30.25 7.06
CA PRO A 117 -8.13 -30.27 6.12
C PRO A 117 -8.20 -31.53 5.26
N VAL A 118 -7.79 -31.42 3.99
CA VAL A 118 -7.69 -32.57 3.09
C VAL A 118 -6.77 -33.61 3.72
N HIS A 119 -7.27 -34.80 4.00
CA HIS A 119 -6.49 -35.87 4.59
C HIS A 119 -5.40 -36.29 3.60
N PRO A 120 -4.10 -36.27 3.95
CA PRO A 120 -3.00 -36.48 2.99
C PRO A 120 -3.13 -37.77 2.17
N ARG A 121 -3.60 -38.85 2.81
CA ARG A 121 -3.81 -40.16 2.18
C ARG A 121 -5.20 -40.38 1.58
N LEU A 122 -6.27 -39.88 2.20
CA LEU A 122 -7.65 -40.23 1.85
C LEU A 122 -8.31 -39.17 0.96
N GLY A 123 -7.76 -37.95 0.94
CA GLY A 123 -8.29 -36.83 0.18
C GLY A 123 -9.35 -36.07 0.98
N ARG A 124 -10.36 -35.59 0.29
CA ARG A 124 -11.40 -34.71 0.83
C ARG A 124 -12.51 -35.51 1.49
N LEU A 125 -12.93 -35.13 2.70
CA LEU A 125 -14.13 -35.69 3.32
C LEU A 125 -15.39 -35.25 2.56
N VAL A 126 -16.20 -36.22 2.17
CA VAL A 126 -17.47 -36.02 1.48
C VAL A 126 -18.61 -35.90 2.49
N PHE A 127 -18.67 -36.84 3.44
CA PHE A 127 -19.57 -36.78 4.60
C PHE A 127 -19.06 -37.69 5.73
N THR A 128 -19.56 -37.40 6.94
CA THR A 128 -19.55 -38.29 8.11
C THR A 128 -20.98 -38.57 8.55
N CYS A 129 -21.26 -39.78 9.04
CA CYS A 129 -22.54 -40.13 9.64
C CYS A 129 -22.41 -41.25 10.67
N THR A 130 -23.38 -41.35 11.59
CA THR A 130 -23.55 -42.55 12.42
C THR A 130 -24.21 -43.66 11.60
N ALA A 131 -23.97 -44.92 11.95
CA ALA A 131 -24.54 -46.07 11.24
C ALA A 131 -25.14 -47.10 12.21
N GLU A 132 -26.32 -47.60 11.88
CA GLU A 132 -26.98 -48.69 12.60
C GLU A 132 -26.26 -50.03 12.39
N PRO A 133 -26.55 -51.07 13.19
CA PRO A 133 -26.01 -52.42 12.99
C PRO A 133 -26.18 -52.96 11.57
N SER A 134 -27.31 -52.70 10.93
CA SER A 134 -27.73 -53.21 9.61
C SER A 134 -27.78 -52.13 8.52
N TYR A 135 -26.80 -51.23 8.49
CA TYR A 135 -26.73 -50.20 7.45
C TYR A 135 -26.48 -50.79 6.05
N SER A 136 -26.97 -50.08 5.04
CA SER A 136 -26.72 -50.41 3.63
C SER A 136 -26.71 -49.14 2.78
N GLY A 137 -26.20 -49.27 1.56
CA GLY A 137 -26.18 -48.20 0.57
C GLY A 137 -25.28 -48.55 -0.61
N THR A 138 -25.40 -47.79 -1.68
CA THR A 138 -24.65 -48.00 -2.91
C THR A 138 -23.72 -46.81 -3.15
N VAL A 139 -22.41 -47.03 -3.05
CA VAL A 139 -21.41 -46.04 -3.43
C VAL A 139 -21.30 -46.03 -4.95
N VAL A 140 -21.61 -44.89 -5.55
CA VAL A 140 -21.44 -44.64 -6.97
C VAL A 140 -20.13 -43.88 -7.17
N VAL A 141 -19.21 -44.46 -7.93
CA VAL A 141 -17.88 -43.90 -8.19
C VAL A 141 -17.81 -43.49 -9.64
N SER A 142 -17.44 -42.24 -9.92
CA SER A 142 -17.27 -41.72 -11.29
C SER A 142 -16.02 -40.85 -11.41
N ALA A 143 -15.54 -40.63 -12.63
CA ALA A 143 -14.43 -39.71 -12.88
C ALA A 143 -14.83 -38.25 -12.55
N ASN A 144 -13.87 -37.47 -12.06
CA ASN A 144 -14.06 -36.02 -11.87
C ASN A 144 -13.52 -35.25 -13.08
N ASP A 145 -14.31 -35.18 -14.15
CA ASP A 145 -13.94 -34.51 -15.40
C ASP A 145 -14.44 -33.05 -15.43
N ALA A 146 -13.97 -32.26 -14.46
CA ALA A 146 -14.33 -30.85 -14.36
C ALA A 146 -13.78 -30.07 -15.58
N ARG A 147 -14.70 -29.57 -16.41
CA ARG A 147 -14.40 -28.68 -17.53
C ARG A 147 -14.66 -27.25 -17.11
N ILE A 148 -13.73 -26.36 -17.44
CA ILE A 148 -13.79 -24.94 -17.08
C ILE A 148 -14.19 -24.15 -18.33
N ALA A 149 -15.23 -23.34 -18.21
CA ALA A 149 -15.72 -22.47 -19.26
C ALA A 149 -15.89 -21.04 -18.75
N GLY A 150 -15.86 -20.06 -19.65
CA GLY A 150 -16.12 -18.64 -19.35
C GLY A 150 -15.22 -18.07 -18.25
N ALA A 151 -13.92 -18.38 -18.30
CA ALA A 151 -12.98 -17.94 -17.28
C ALA A 151 -12.62 -16.46 -17.47
N GLU A 152 -12.84 -15.66 -16.44
CA GLU A 152 -12.52 -14.24 -16.39
C GLU A 152 -11.80 -13.91 -15.08
N GLN A 153 -10.82 -13.02 -15.15
CA GLN A 153 -10.03 -12.59 -14.00
C GLN A 153 -9.94 -11.07 -13.97
N PHE A 154 -10.21 -10.50 -12.81
CA PHE A 154 -10.12 -9.08 -12.57
C PHE A 154 -9.12 -8.82 -11.44
N THR A 155 -8.19 -7.92 -11.70
CA THR A 155 -7.19 -7.48 -10.73
C THR A 155 -7.44 -6.02 -10.41
N VAL A 156 -7.96 -5.75 -9.21
CA VAL A 156 -8.21 -4.39 -8.74
C VAL A 156 -7.09 -4.00 -7.80
N LEU A 157 -6.40 -2.90 -8.12
CA LEU A 157 -5.37 -2.34 -7.26
C LEU A 157 -5.95 -1.16 -6.47
N ARG A 158 -5.68 -1.10 -5.17
CA ARG A 158 -6.17 -0.04 -4.29
C ARG A 158 -5.07 0.44 -3.34
N PHE A 159 -5.18 1.71 -2.95
CA PHE A 159 -4.43 2.26 -1.83
C PHE A 159 -5.39 2.56 -0.69
N VAL A 160 -5.31 1.79 0.40
CA VAL A 160 -6.22 1.88 1.54
C VAL A 160 -5.40 1.77 2.82
N ASN A 161 -5.67 2.61 3.82
CA ASN A 161 -4.96 2.63 5.10
C ASN A 161 -3.43 2.67 4.92
N GLN A 162 -2.95 3.53 4.02
CA GLN A 162 -1.53 3.70 3.68
C GLN A 162 -0.84 2.43 3.14
N ALA A 163 -1.59 1.44 2.67
CA ALA A 163 -1.07 0.21 2.10
C ALA A 163 -1.66 -0.07 0.72
N TRP A 164 -0.83 -0.60 -0.18
CA TRP A 164 -1.27 -1.13 -1.45
C TRP A 164 -1.91 -2.50 -1.24
N VAL A 165 -3.09 -2.68 -1.82
CA VAL A 165 -3.86 -3.92 -1.73
C VAL A 165 -4.27 -4.34 -3.14
N ALA A 166 -4.03 -5.61 -3.47
CA ALA A 166 -4.58 -6.24 -4.66
C ALA A 166 -5.81 -7.08 -4.29
N GLU A 167 -6.86 -6.91 -5.06
CA GLU A 167 -8.07 -7.73 -5.03
C GLU A 167 -8.17 -8.49 -6.35
N ILE A 168 -8.28 -9.81 -6.28
CA ILE A 168 -8.48 -10.69 -7.42
C ILE A 168 -9.90 -11.22 -7.35
N ASP A 169 -10.67 -11.05 -8.42
CA ASP A 169 -11.97 -11.69 -8.63
C ASP A 169 -11.84 -12.62 -9.85
N TYR A 170 -11.79 -13.92 -9.59
CA TYR A 170 -11.70 -14.96 -10.62
C TYR A 170 -13.03 -15.70 -10.76
N ARG A 171 -13.63 -15.63 -11.95
CA ARG A 171 -14.94 -16.19 -12.26
C ARG A 171 -14.80 -17.24 -13.33
N PHE A 172 -15.54 -18.33 -13.18
CA PHE A 172 -15.57 -19.41 -14.17
C PHE A 172 -16.79 -20.31 -13.93
N ARG A 173 -17.15 -21.10 -14.94
CA ARG A 173 -18.13 -22.17 -14.80
C ARG A 173 -17.44 -23.54 -14.79
N ALA A 174 -17.73 -24.36 -13.79
CA ALA A 174 -17.29 -25.75 -13.70
C ALA A 174 -18.42 -26.71 -14.14
N GLU A 175 -18.17 -27.44 -15.22
CA GLU A 175 -19.14 -28.37 -15.84
C GLU A 175 -18.63 -29.81 -15.81
N GLY A 176 -19.54 -30.79 -15.68
CA GLY A 176 -19.19 -32.22 -15.71
C GLY A 176 -18.43 -32.74 -14.48
N GLY A 177 -18.00 -31.86 -13.58
CA GLY A 177 -17.25 -32.21 -12.38
C GLY A 177 -17.23 -31.10 -11.33
N VAL A 178 -16.30 -31.19 -10.39
CA VAL A 178 -16.10 -30.21 -9.32
C VAL A 178 -14.63 -29.81 -9.20
N VAL A 179 -14.38 -28.56 -8.80
CA VAL A 179 -13.03 -28.04 -8.56
C VAL A 179 -12.76 -28.04 -7.06
N ASP A 180 -11.76 -28.80 -6.64
CA ASP A 180 -11.36 -28.92 -5.23
C ASP A 180 -10.37 -27.85 -4.77
N ALA A 181 -9.59 -27.32 -5.69
CA ALA A 181 -8.59 -26.29 -5.42
C ALA A 181 -8.36 -25.43 -6.67
N VAL A 182 -8.09 -24.15 -6.45
CA VAL A 182 -7.64 -23.22 -7.49
C VAL A 182 -6.22 -22.79 -7.15
N ARG A 183 -5.32 -22.87 -8.13
CA ARG A 183 -3.90 -22.57 -7.97
C ARG A 183 -3.58 -21.30 -8.73
N PHE A 184 -2.90 -20.36 -8.09
CA PHE A 184 -2.47 -19.11 -8.69
C PHE A 184 -0.95 -19.02 -8.61
N ASP A 185 -0.34 -18.57 -9.69
CA ASP A 185 1.03 -18.09 -9.72
C ASP A 185 1.00 -16.59 -9.46
N VAL A 186 1.55 -16.16 -8.33
CA VAL A 186 1.51 -14.76 -7.86
C VAL A 186 2.93 -14.19 -7.72
N PRO A 187 3.13 -12.87 -7.86
CA PRO A 187 4.45 -12.27 -7.70
C PRO A 187 4.97 -12.33 -6.26
N ALA A 188 6.30 -12.22 -6.07
CA ALA A 188 6.92 -12.31 -4.74
C ALA A 188 6.48 -11.22 -3.74
N ASN A 189 6.01 -10.06 -4.24
CA ASN A 189 5.56 -8.94 -3.42
C ASN A 189 4.21 -9.18 -2.70
N TRP A 190 3.56 -10.33 -2.91
CA TRP A 190 2.38 -10.71 -2.16
C TRP A 190 2.68 -10.97 -0.68
N GLY A 191 1.89 -10.32 0.18
CA GLY A 191 1.97 -10.47 1.63
C GLY A 191 1.46 -11.82 2.14
N ALA A 192 1.96 -12.24 3.30
CA ALA A 192 1.53 -13.48 3.97
C ALA A 192 0.10 -13.38 4.55
N ASN A 193 -0.36 -12.16 4.89
CA ASN A 193 -1.68 -11.90 5.46
C ASN A 193 -2.73 -11.71 4.36
N LEU A 194 -2.86 -12.70 3.47
CA LEU A 194 -3.89 -12.67 2.44
C LEU A 194 -5.20 -13.25 2.97
N GLU A 195 -6.31 -12.75 2.45
CA GLU A 195 -7.67 -13.13 2.82
C GLU A 195 -8.40 -13.68 1.59
N VAL A 196 -9.20 -14.73 1.78
CA VAL A 196 -10.14 -15.22 0.76
C VAL A 196 -11.53 -14.81 1.19
N ALA A 197 -12.09 -13.80 0.51
CA ALA A 197 -13.40 -13.25 0.84
C ALA A 197 -14.54 -14.18 0.39
N SER A 198 -14.35 -14.90 -0.71
CA SER A 198 -15.31 -15.88 -1.20
C SER A 198 -14.62 -16.89 -2.13
N PRO A 199 -14.98 -18.18 -2.08
CA PRO A 199 -15.75 -18.83 -1.02
C PRO A 199 -14.89 -18.97 0.26
N PRO A 200 -15.48 -19.31 1.41
CA PRO A 200 -14.71 -19.77 2.55
C PRO A 200 -13.74 -20.89 2.14
N ALA A 201 -12.45 -20.72 2.42
CA ALA A 201 -11.39 -21.58 1.93
C ALA A 201 -10.20 -21.62 2.90
N THR A 202 -9.45 -22.72 2.82
CA THR A 202 -8.09 -22.77 3.37
C THR A 202 -7.08 -22.34 2.32
N VAL A 203 -5.97 -21.76 2.75
CA VAL A 203 -4.96 -21.17 1.86
C VAL A 203 -3.58 -21.69 2.20
N GLU A 204 -2.81 -21.96 1.15
CA GLU A 204 -1.39 -22.29 1.25
C GLU A 204 -0.61 -21.39 0.28
N LEU A 205 0.38 -20.66 0.80
CA LEU A 205 1.28 -19.84 0.00
C LEU A 205 2.69 -20.40 0.15
N SER A 206 3.32 -20.74 -0.97
CA SER A 206 4.66 -21.34 -1.00
C SER A 206 5.53 -20.68 -2.06
N ASP A 207 6.82 -20.53 -1.79
CA ASP A 207 7.78 -20.03 -2.77
C ASP A 207 8.05 -21.09 -3.85
N GLN A 208 8.19 -20.67 -5.12
CA GLN A 208 8.64 -21.57 -6.17
C GLN A 208 10.18 -21.65 -6.16
N PRO A 209 10.77 -22.85 -6.02
CA PRO A 209 12.22 -23.01 -6.09
C PRO A 209 12.80 -22.44 -7.39
N GLY A 210 13.79 -21.53 -7.26
CA GLY A 210 14.49 -20.93 -8.40
C GLY A 210 13.71 -19.86 -9.18
N LYS A 211 12.56 -19.38 -8.68
CA LYS A 211 11.74 -18.33 -9.32
C LYS A 211 11.39 -17.21 -8.34
N THR A 212 11.22 -16.00 -8.87
CA THR A 212 10.77 -14.80 -8.12
C THR A 212 9.25 -14.75 -7.92
N ARG A 213 8.60 -15.92 -7.88
CA ARG A 213 7.13 -16.06 -7.85
C ARG A 213 6.72 -17.11 -6.82
N LYS A 214 5.48 -17.02 -6.37
CA LYS A 214 4.89 -17.90 -5.34
C LYS A 214 3.71 -18.66 -5.92
N VAL A 215 3.46 -19.86 -5.41
CA VAL A 215 2.22 -20.59 -5.65
C VAL A 215 1.27 -20.35 -4.50
N LEU A 216 0.12 -19.80 -4.82
CA LEU A 216 -1.03 -19.70 -3.93
C LEU A 216 -2.02 -20.82 -4.26
N ILE A 217 -2.35 -21.66 -3.29
CA ILE A 217 -3.36 -22.71 -3.42
C ILE A 217 -4.55 -22.34 -2.55
N VAL A 218 -5.69 -22.04 -3.18
CA VAL A 218 -6.97 -21.81 -2.51
C VAL A 218 -7.76 -23.12 -2.54
N ARG A 219 -8.10 -23.65 -1.36
CA ARG A 219 -8.90 -24.88 -1.20
C ARG A 219 -10.23 -24.53 -0.54
N PRO A 220 -11.29 -24.29 -1.33
CA PRO A 220 -12.62 -24.03 -0.83
C PRO A 220 -13.11 -25.10 0.14
N LEU A 221 -13.86 -24.70 1.18
CA LEU A 221 -14.45 -25.62 2.17
C LEU A 221 -15.53 -26.52 1.56
N LYS A 222 -16.18 -26.08 0.47
CA LYS A 222 -17.04 -26.91 -0.40
C LYS A 222 -16.48 -26.95 -1.82
N PRO A 223 -16.50 -28.10 -2.52
CA PRO A 223 -16.06 -28.15 -3.92
C PRO A 223 -16.85 -27.17 -4.79
N LEU A 224 -16.19 -26.56 -5.76
CA LEU A 224 -16.83 -25.60 -6.66
C LEU A 224 -17.46 -26.32 -7.85
N ALA A 225 -18.71 -25.98 -8.18
CA ALA A 225 -19.48 -26.57 -9.27
C ALA A 225 -20.44 -25.51 -9.84
N GLY A 226 -20.75 -25.59 -11.13
CA GLY A 226 -21.59 -24.58 -11.79
C GLY A 226 -20.89 -23.23 -11.86
N ASP A 227 -21.61 -22.14 -11.62
CA ASP A 227 -21.03 -20.78 -11.62
C ASP A 227 -20.21 -20.56 -10.35
N CYS A 228 -18.93 -20.26 -10.53
CA CYS A 228 -17.95 -20.19 -9.46
C CYS A 228 -17.27 -18.83 -9.44
N GLN A 229 -16.96 -18.37 -8.23
CA GLN A 229 -16.24 -17.12 -8.01
C GLN A 229 -15.22 -17.30 -6.87
N VAL A 230 -13.98 -16.87 -7.10
CA VAL A 230 -12.91 -16.85 -6.11
C VAL A 230 -12.41 -15.42 -5.95
N LYS A 231 -12.67 -14.82 -4.78
CA LYS A 231 -12.25 -13.48 -4.38
C LYS A 231 -11.12 -13.55 -3.37
N ILE A 232 -9.98 -12.98 -3.73
CA ILE A 232 -8.77 -12.97 -2.91
C ILE A 232 -8.35 -11.53 -2.70
N ARG A 233 -7.93 -11.19 -1.49
CA ARG A 233 -7.39 -9.88 -1.13
C ARG A 233 -6.02 -10.07 -0.51
N SER A 234 -5.02 -9.34 -0.98
CA SER A 234 -3.66 -9.42 -0.42
C SER A 234 -3.01 -8.04 -0.34
N PRO A 235 -2.41 -7.68 0.80
CA PRO A 235 -1.53 -6.52 0.86
C PRO A 235 -0.26 -6.77 0.02
N LEU A 236 0.14 -5.78 -0.76
CA LEU A 236 1.36 -5.81 -1.55
C LEU A 236 2.50 -5.15 -0.78
N LYS A 237 3.70 -5.73 -0.86
CA LYS A 237 4.92 -5.25 -0.21
C LYS A 237 5.88 -4.68 -1.24
N TYR A 238 6.16 -3.39 -1.18
CA TYR A 238 7.17 -2.72 -1.99
C TYR A 238 8.30 -2.23 -1.09
N ALA A 239 9.56 -2.34 -1.52
CA ALA A 239 10.65 -1.71 -0.79
C ALA A 239 10.61 -0.19 -1.01
N PRO A 240 11.18 0.63 -0.10
CA PRO A 240 11.30 2.06 -0.31
C PRO A 240 12.02 2.37 -1.64
N GLY A 241 11.38 3.17 -2.49
CA GLY A 241 11.91 3.53 -3.81
C GLY A 241 11.57 2.55 -4.94
N ASP A 242 11.02 1.37 -4.64
CA ASP A 242 10.54 0.46 -5.68
C ASP A 242 9.33 1.08 -6.40
N PRO A 243 9.25 0.97 -7.73
CA PRO A 243 8.09 1.41 -8.46
C PRO A 243 6.87 0.55 -8.08
N ILE A 244 5.73 1.19 -7.87
CA ILE A 244 4.47 0.49 -7.63
C ILE A 244 3.99 -0.12 -8.94
N SER A 245 3.72 -1.41 -8.96
CA SER A 245 3.28 -2.13 -10.16
C SER A 245 2.04 -2.97 -9.89
N ALA A 246 1.07 -2.99 -10.79
CA ALA A 246 -0.05 -3.90 -10.66
C ALA A 246 0.43 -5.36 -10.79
N PRO A 247 -0.02 -6.29 -9.92
CA PRO A 247 0.49 -7.65 -9.95
C PRO A 247 -0.04 -8.42 -11.18
N ASP A 248 0.84 -9.16 -11.85
CA ASP A 248 0.47 -10.16 -12.85
C ASP A 248 0.18 -11.48 -12.14
N VAL A 249 -1.10 -11.82 -11.98
CA VAL A 249 -1.58 -13.08 -11.39
C VAL A 249 -2.05 -14.00 -12.49
N VAL A 250 -1.63 -15.27 -12.43
CA VAL A 250 -1.97 -16.29 -13.44
C VAL A 250 -2.58 -17.50 -12.76
N VAL A 251 -3.72 -17.97 -13.25
CA VAL A 251 -4.34 -19.22 -12.77
C VAL A 251 -3.64 -20.41 -13.42
N LEU A 252 -3.26 -21.40 -12.61
CA LEU A 252 -2.52 -22.58 -13.03
C LEU A 252 -3.44 -23.79 -13.23
N GLY A 253 -3.23 -24.53 -14.31
CA GLY A 253 -3.96 -25.78 -14.59
C GLY A 253 -5.41 -25.57 -15.02
N MET A 254 -5.78 -24.34 -15.41
CA MET A 254 -7.08 -23.98 -15.97
C MET A 254 -6.88 -23.30 -17.33
N PRO A 255 -7.90 -23.27 -18.22
CA PRO A 255 -7.84 -22.52 -19.47
C PRO A 255 -7.48 -21.04 -19.24
N ALA A 256 -6.86 -20.42 -20.25
CA ALA A 256 -6.55 -18.99 -20.18
C ALA A 256 -7.82 -18.17 -20.00
N ALA A 257 -7.83 -17.35 -18.96
CA ALA A 257 -8.92 -16.44 -18.67
C ALA A 257 -8.75 -15.13 -19.45
N GLU A 258 -9.85 -14.44 -19.70
CA GLU A 258 -9.77 -13.02 -20.02
C GLU A 258 -9.33 -12.25 -18.78
N ARG A 259 -8.29 -11.43 -18.90
CA ARG A 259 -7.68 -10.76 -17.74
C ARG A 259 -7.81 -9.25 -17.84
N TYR A 260 -8.34 -8.66 -16.79
CA TYR A 260 -8.58 -7.23 -16.66
C TYR A 260 -7.85 -6.68 -15.44
N TRP A 261 -7.38 -5.44 -15.54
CA TRP A 261 -6.80 -4.67 -14.46
C TRP A 261 -7.58 -3.38 -14.28
N CYS A 262 -8.04 -3.13 -13.07
CA CYS A 262 -8.64 -1.88 -12.68
C CYS A 262 -7.66 -1.14 -11.80
N LEU A 263 -7.11 -0.05 -12.34
CA LEU A 263 -6.02 0.71 -11.72
C LEU A 263 -6.55 2.07 -11.28
N PRO A 264 -6.20 2.54 -10.07
CA PRO A 264 -6.72 3.81 -9.58
C PRO A 264 -6.19 4.96 -10.45
N LEU A 265 -7.04 5.94 -10.72
CA LEU A 265 -6.64 7.21 -11.32
C LEU A 265 -6.17 8.21 -10.27
N GLN A 266 -6.47 7.94 -9.00
CA GLN A 266 -6.07 8.77 -7.86
C GLN A 266 -5.59 7.93 -6.68
N VAL A 267 -4.57 8.43 -5.97
CA VAL A 267 -4.08 7.86 -4.71
C VAL A 267 -4.12 8.95 -3.66
N GLY A 268 -5.08 8.86 -2.74
CA GLY A 268 -5.42 10.00 -1.89
C GLY A 268 -6.03 11.12 -2.74
N VAL A 269 -5.32 12.26 -2.83
CA VAL A 269 -5.70 13.41 -3.67
C VAL A 269 -4.86 13.51 -4.95
N GLU A 270 -3.81 12.70 -5.09
CA GLU A 270 -2.90 12.78 -6.24
C GLU A 270 -3.50 12.03 -7.42
N ALA A 271 -3.54 12.68 -8.59
CA ALA A 271 -3.78 11.97 -9.84
C ALA A 271 -2.54 11.11 -10.17
N VAL A 272 -2.77 9.86 -10.56
CA VAL A 272 -1.71 8.94 -10.94
C VAL A 272 -1.93 8.46 -12.37
N ASN A 273 -0.83 8.28 -13.09
CA ASN A 273 -0.85 7.67 -14.42
C ASN A 273 -0.15 6.31 -14.37
N TRP A 274 -0.41 5.48 -15.37
CA TRP A 274 0.14 4.14 -15.47
C TRP A 274 0.87 3.98 -16.79
N ASP A 275 2.15 3.63 -16.72
CA ASP A 275 2.89 3.11 -17.87
C ASP A 275 2.51 1.64 -18.05
N VAL A 276 1.90 1.31 -19.18
CA VAL A 276 1.31 -0.01 -19.44
C VAL A 276 1.98 -0.68 -20.64
N GLN A 277 2.29 -1.97 -20.49
CA GLN A 277 2.83 -2.81 -21.54
C GLN A 277 1.96 -4.05 -21.73
N ARG A 278 1.68 -4.38 -23.00
CA ARG A 278 0.85 -5.55 -23.41
C ARG A 278 -0.57 -5.52 -22.82
N MET A 279 -1.08 -4.30 -22.63
CA MET A 279 -2.42 -4.02 -22.14
C MET A 279 -3.07 -3.00 -23.06
N ALA A 280 -4.38 -3.10 -23.26
CA ALA A 280 -5.16 -2.13 -24.01
C ALA A 280 -6.27 -1.57 -23.11
N PRO A 281 -6.64 -0.28 -23.25
CA PRO A 281 -7.81 0.28 -22.58
C PRO A 281 -9.05 -0.56 -22.90
N ALA A 282 -9.89 -0.80 -21.89
CA ALA A 282 -11.12 -1.56 -22.03
C ALA A 282 -12.24 -0.98 -21.17
N THR A 283 -13.48 -1.21 -21.57
CA THR A 283 -14.66 -0.95 -20.73
C THR A 283 -14.90 -2.12 -19.80
N LEU A 284 -15.18 -1.84 -18.54
CA LEU A 284 -15.52 -2.86 -17.57
C LEU A 284 -16.91 -3.43 -17.90
N PRO A 285 -17.12 -4.77 -17.86
CA PRO A 285 -18.45 -5.37 -17.97
C PRO A 285 -19.45 -4.80 -16.94
N GLU A 286 -20.73 -4.68 -17.32
CA GLU A 286 -21.75 -4.01 -16.47
C GLU A 286 -21.92 -4.68 -15.10
N ASP A 287 -21.87 -6.01 -15.06
CA ASP A 287 -21.97 -6.84 -13.85
C ASP A 287 -20.77 -6.65 -12.89
N MET A 288 -19.75 -5.91 -13.33
CA MET A 288 -18.50 -5.67 -12.61
C MET A 288 -18.33 -4.25 -12.09
N SER A 289 -19.26 -3.34 -12.41
CA SER A 289 -19.25 -1.96 -11.92
C SER A 289 -19.22 -1.87 -10.39
N THR A 290 -19.76 -2.88 -9.70
CA THR A 290 -19.78 -2.97 -8.22
C THR A 290 -18.41 -3.22 -7.58
N LEU A 291 -17.42 -3.68 -8.36
CA LEU A 291 -16.04 -3.85 -7.89
C LEU A 291 -15.31 -2.51 -7.75
N LEU A 292 -15.85 -1.40 -8.26
CA LEU A 292 -15.24 -0.08 -8.14
C LEU A 292 -16.12 0.83 -7.27
N PRO A 293 -15.51 1.68 -6.41
CA PRO A 293 -16.26 2.68 -5.64
C PRO A 293 -16.89 3.77 -6.53
N GLY A 294 -16.49 3.85 -7.81
CA GLY A 294 -17.14 4.66 -8.84
C GLY A 294 -16.39 4.59 -10.19
N PRO A 295 -17.07 4.75 -11.34
CA PRO A 295 -16.47 4.60 -12.67
C PRO A 295 -15.38 5.63 -12.98
N GLU A 296 -15.39 6.80 -12.32
CA GLU A 296 -14.39 7.86 -12.52
C GLU A 296 -13.13 7.69 -11.65
N SER A 297 -13.12 6.72 -10.73
CA SER A 297 -12.02 6.52 -9.77
C SER A 297 -10.89 5.60 -10.27
N ALA A 298 -11.14 4.86 -11.35
CA ALA A 298 -10.20 3.89 -11.88
C ALA A 298 -10.27 3.78 -13.41
N VAL A 299 -9.14 3.45 -14.02
CA VAL A 299 -9.03 3.09 -15.44
C VAL A 299 -8.95 1.58 -15.57
N THR A 300 -9.61 1.03 -16.58
CA THR A 300 -9.64 -0.41 -16.84
C THR A 300 -8.82 -0.75 -18.08
N PHE A 301 -8.00 -1.79 -17.96
CA PHE A 301 -7.17 -2.33 -19.02
C PHE A 301 -7.41 -3.82 -19.18
N ARG A 302 -7.35 -4.34 -20.42
CA ARG A 302 -7.40 -5.77 -20.75
C ARG A 302 -6.03 -6.23 -21.24
N ALA A 303 -5.61 -7.43 -20.87
CA ALA A 303 -4.38 -8.03 -21.41
C ALA A 303 -4.51 -8.32 -22.91
N VAL A 304 -3.44 -8.00 -23.67
CA VAL A 304 -3.32 -8.29 -25.11
C VAL A 304 -2.22 -9.31 -25.40
N GLY A 305 -1.46 -9.73 -24.38
CA GLY A 305 -0.45 -10.77 -24.49
C GLY A 305 -0.04 -11.36 -23.15
N ASP A 306 1.02 -12.15 -23.17
CA ASP A 306 1.59 -12.76 -21.97
C ASP A 306 2.35 -11.73 -21.14
N HIS A 307 2.33 -11.90 -19.81
CA HIS A 307 2.99 -11.02 -18.84
C HIS A 307 2.70 -9.52 -19.05
N PRO A 308 1.43 -9.11 -18.96
CA PRO A 308 1.06 -7.70 -18.95
C PRO A 308 1.69 -7.00 -17.76
N GLN A 309 2.07 -5.74 -17.95
CA GLN A 309 2.68 -4.92 -16.91
C GLN A 309 2.00 -3.56 -16.87
N ALA A 310 1.72 -3.09 -15.66
CA ALA A 310 1.32 -1.72 -15.41
C ALA A 310 2.13 -1.18 -14.23
N VAL A 311 2.87 -0.11 -14.46
CA VAL A 311 3.73 0.54 -13.47
C VAL A 311 3.23 1.96 -13.24
N MET A 312 3.03 2.32 -11.98
CA MET A 312 2.52 3.63 -11.61
C MET A 312 3.60 4.68 -11.87
N THR A 313 3.28 5.65 -12.72
CA THR A 313 4.08 6.85 -12.93
C THR A 313 3.40 8.00 -12.19
N SER A 314 4.06 8.53 -11.15
CA SER A 314 3.59 9.75 -10.49
C SER A 314 3.63 10.90 -11.50
N VAL A 315 2.47 11.51 -11.77
CA VAL A 315 2.40 12.77 -12.51
C VAL A 315 1.88 13.83 -11.55
N LYS A 316 2.76 14.79 -11.27
CA LYS A 316 2.60 16.08 -10.58
C LYS A 316 1.21 16.34 -9.97
N ALA A 317 1.19 16.47 -8.64
CA ALA A 317 0.11 17.12 -7.90
C ALA A 317 -0.34 18.41 -8.59
N VAL A 318 -1.64 18.68 -8.55
CA VAL A 318 -2.22 19.96 -8.98
C VAL A 318 -1.69 21.04 -8.04
N VAL A 319 -0.52 21.60 -8.37
CA VAL A 319 0.03 22.74 -7.65
C VAL A 319 -0.86 23.94 -7.98
N GLY A 320 -1.29 24.70 -6.96
CA GLY A 320 -2.10 25.92 -7.15
C GLY A 320 -1.41 26.93 -8.09
N ALA A 321 -2.07 28.04 -8.41
CA ALA A 321 -1.44 29.07 -9.24
C ALA A 321 -0.16 29.64 -8.57
N ALA A 322 0.88 29.90 -9.37
CA ALA A 322 2.12 30.49 -8.88
C ALA A 322 1.86 31.90 -8.32
N ARG A 323 2.29 32.16 -7.08
CA ARG A 323 2.05 33.44 -6.39
C ARG A 323 3.17 33.81 -5.44
N VAL A 324 3.29 35.10 -5.17
CA VAL A 324 4.20 35.70 -4.19
C VAL A 324 3.36 36.13 -3.00
N ARG A 325 3.63 35.55 -1.83
CA ARG A 325 2.99 35.94 -0.57
C ARG A 325 3.51 37.28 -0.09
N LEU A 326 4.83 37.45 -0.13
CA LEU A 326 5.49 38.66 0.34
C LEU A 326 6.66 39.01 -0.56
N ALA A 327 6.67 40.24 -1.07
CA ALA A 327 7.83 40.89 -1.66
C ALA A 327 8.41 41.91 -0.66
N ASP A 328 9.53 41.59 0.00
CA ASP A 328 10.26 42.51 0.90
C ASP A 328 11.44 43.13 0.16
N VAL A 329 11.30 44.40 -0.24
CA VAL A 329 12.29 45.15 -1.00
C VAL A 329 12.88 46.25 -0.12
N ARG A 330 14.21 46.29 -0.02
CA ARG A 330 14.97 47.27 0.75
C ARG A 330 15.92 48.02 -0.15
N LEU A 331 15.97 49.34 0.01
CA LEU A 331 16.78 50.26 -0.79
C LEU A 331 17.65 51.11 0.14
N ALA A 332 18.92 51.28 -0.20
CA ALA A 332 19.83 52.16 0.51
C ALA A 332 20.87 52.78 -0.46
N PRO A 333 21.41 53.97 -0.14
CA PRO A 333 22.55 54.51 -0.87
C PRO A 333 23.77 53.61 -0.69
N SER A 334 24.54 53.41 -1.76
CA SER A 334 25.81 52.68 -1.69
C SER A 334 26.94 53.59 -1.19
N VAL A 335 27.90 53.02 -0.45
CA VAL A 335 29.11 53.71 0.01
C VAL A 335 29.99 54.14 -1.17
N ILE A 336 29.97 53.38 -2.27
CA ILE A 336 30.78 53.60 -3.48
C ILE A 336 30.10 54.60 -4.43
N GLY A 337 28.94 55.15 -4.04
CA GLY A 337 28.07 55.96 -4.88
C GLY A 337 27.00 55.11 -5.58
N GLY A 338 25.87 55.74 -5.90
CA GLY A 338 24.69 55.04 -6.41
C GLY A 338 23.82 54.44 -5.31
N TRP A 339 23.10 53.37 -5.62
CA TRP A 339 22.17 52.70 -4.71
C TRP A 339 22.31 51.18 -4.78
N THR A 340 22.05 50.53 -3.66
CA THR A 340 21.88 49.08 -3.56
C THR A 340 20.45 48.75 -3.19
N ALA A 341 19.99 47.58 -3.63
CA ALA A 341 18.74 47.01 -3.17
C ALA A 341 18.89 45.54 -2.84
N ALA A 342 18.19 45.12 -1.80
CA ALA A 342 18.00 43.71 -1.46
C ALA A 342 16.49 43.42 -1.56
N ALA A 343 16.12 42.44 -2.37
CA ALA A 343 14.74 42.02 -2.53
C ALA A 343 14.60 40.55 -2.15
N ALA A 344 13.54 40.22 -1.42
CA ALA A 344 13.20 38.84 -1.09
C ALA A 344 11.74 38.57 -1.43
N PHE A 345 11.51 37.47 -2.15
CA PHE A 345 10.20 37.02 -2.59
C PHE A 345 9.89 35.68 -1.94
N ASP A 346 8.94 35.68 -1.01
CA ASP A 346 8.37 34.49 -0.42
C ASP A 346 7.26 33.98 -1.35
N LEU A 347 7.47 32.86 -2.03
CA LEU A 347 6.61 32.42 -3.13
C LEU A 347 6.18 30.96 -3.06
N GLU A 348 5.02 30.67 -3.65
CA GLU A 348 4.51 29.32 -3.93
C GLU A 348 4.68 29.03 -5.42
N PRO A 349 5.48 28.03 -5.82
CA PRO A 349 5.94 27.89 -7.21
C PRO A 349 4.85 27.55 -8.23
N GLY A 350 3.73 26.99 -7.80
CA GLY A 350 2.62 26.68 -8.70
C GLY A 350 2.98 25.77 -9.88
N GLY A 351 3.89 24.81 -9.67
CA GLY A 351 4.38 23.92 -10.72
C GLY A 351 5.45 24.52 -11.62
N ARG A 352 5.84 25.79 -11.40
CA ARG A 352 6.93 26.44 -12.14
C ARG A 352 8.27 26.04 -11.55
N SER A 353 9.23 25.74 -12.42
CA SER A 353 10.63 25.49 -12.04
C SER A 353 11.52 26.72 -12.16
N ARG A 354 10.96 27.86 -12.58
CA ARG A 354 11.69 29.10 -12.85
C ARG A 354 10.85 30.31 -12.49
N CYS A 355 11.54 31.37 -12.11
CA CYS A 355 10.94 32.65 -11.76
C CYS A 355 11.51 33.77 -12.66
N PRO A 356 10.69 34.35 -13.57
CA PRO A 356 11.06 35.54 -14.32
C PRO A 356 11.18 36.76 -13.39
N VAL A 357 12.35 37.39 -13.39
CA VAL A 357 12.68 38.60 -12.64
C VAL A 357 12.88 39.74 -13.61
N ARG A 358 12.26 40.89 -13.34
CA ARG A 358 12.44 42.11 -14.12
C ARG A 358 12.95 43.25 -13.25
N LEU A 359 13.95 43.96 -13.74
CA LEU A 359 14.59 45.09 -13.07
C LEU A 359 14.17 46.41 -13.71
N ALA A 360 14.10 47.47 -12.90
CA ALA A 360 13.95 48.82 -13.41
C ALA A 360 15.20 49.26 -14.21
N PRO A 361 15.06 50.18 -15.19
CA PRO A 361 16.20 50.68 -15.95
C PRO A 361 17.31 51.26 -15.06
N GLY A 362 18.57 50.98 -15.40
CA GLY A 362 19.75 51.41 -14.64
C GLY A 362 20.13 50.50 -13.47
N TRP A 363 19.37 49.43 -13.21
CA TRP A 363 19.70 48.42 -12.21
C TRP A 363 20.33 47.17 -12.82
N ARG A 364 21.27 46.57 -12.11
CA ARG A 364 21.88 45.28 -12.45
C ARG A 364 21.73 44.28 -11.31
N LEU A 365 21.53 43.02 -11.68
CA LEU A 365 21.55 41.90 -10.74
C LEU A 365 22.99 41.59 -10.34
N VAL A 366 23.27 41.60 -9.04
CA VAL A 366 24.59 41.32 -8.46
C VAL A 366 24.67 39.88 -7.97
N ALA A 367 23.65 39.44 -7.24
CA ALA A 367 23.57 38.08 -6.69
C ALA A 367 22.12 37.61 -6.61
N ALA A 368 21.93 36.29 -6.65
CA ALA A 368 20.65 35.65 -6.41
C ALA A 368 20.83 34.39 -5.57
N SER A 369 19.89 34.13 -4.67
CA SER A 369 19.79 32.87 -3.93
C SER A 369 18.35 32.36 -3.93
N VAL A 370 18.18 31.04 -3.82
CA VAL A 370 16.88 30.39 -3.65
C VAL A 370 16.97 29.43 -2.47
N SER A 371 16.12 29.65 -1.48
CA SER A 371 16.12 28.89 -0.22
C SER A 371 17.49 28.88 0.47
N GLY A 372 18.22 30.01 0.41
CA GLY A 372 19.55 30.16 0.99
C GLY A 372 20.69 29.53 0.19
N LEU A 373 20.41 28.91 -0.96
CA LEU A 373 21.42 28.38 -1.87
C LEU A 373 21.70 29.38 -2.99
N ALA A 374 22.97 29.60 -3.32
CA ALA A 374 23.35 30.45 -4.45
C ALA A 374 22.71 29.94 -5.74
N ALA A 375 21.98 30.81 -6.44
CA ALA A 375 21.35 30.51 -7.70
C ALA A 375 22.14 31.18 -8.84
N THR A 376 22.11 30.57 -10.03
CA THR A 376 22.71 31.17 -11.25
C THR A 376 21.58 31.63 -12.17
N PRO A 377 21.20 32.91 -12.15
CA PRO A 377 20.16 33.45 -13.01
C PRO A 377 20.59 33.46 -14.48
N TRP A 378 19.65 33.19 -15.39
CA TRP A 378 19.88 33.28 -16.82
C TRP A 378 19.37 34.62 -17.37
N PRO A 379 20.21 35.45 -17.99
CA PRO A 379 19.76 36.67 -18.64
C PRO A 379 18.85 36.31 -19.83
N GLN A 380 17.75 37.06 -20.02
CA GLN A 380 16.86 36.92 -21.17
C GLN A 380 16.97 38.14 -22.10
N ALA A 381 16.95 39.33 -21.50
CA ALA A 381 17.12 40.62 -22.17
C ALA A 381 17.71 41.62 -21.17
N GLU A 382 17.89 42.88 -21.59
CA GLU A 382 18.34 43.95 -20.69
C GLU A 382 17.34 44.13 -19.53
N GLY A 383 17.82 43.89 -18.30
CA GLY A 383 16.99 43.97 -17.09
C GLY A 383 16.05 42.77 -16.86
N GLU A 384 16.07 41.75 -17.71
CA GLU A 384 15.20 40.56 -17.59
C GLU A 384 16.02 39.29 -17.32
N TRP A 385 15.64 38.55 -16.28
CA TRP A 385 16.35 37.38 -15.80
C TRP A 385 15.40 36.22 -15.52
N GLN A 386 15.91 34.99 -15.57
CA GLN A 386 15.21 33.78 -15.14
C GLN A 386 15.99 33.14 -14.00
N VAL A 387 15.39 33.09 -12.81
CA VAL A 387 16.00 32.46 -11.65
C VAL A 387 15.49 31.01 -11.53
N PRO A 388 16.37 29.98 -11.51
CA PRO A 388 15.95 28.60 -11.29
C PRO A 388 15.42 28.41 -9.87
N LEU A 389 14.29 27.71 -9.74
CA LEU A 389 13.76 27.31 -8.44
C LEU A 389 14.29 25.93 -8.05
N CYS A 390 14.53 25.71 -6.76
CA CYS A 390 14.98 24.44 -6.19
C CYS A 390 13.87 23.38 -6.13
N SER A 391 12.61 23.83 -6.12
CA SER A 391 11.42 22.97 -6.17
C SER A 391 10.36 23.60 -7.07
N ASP A 392 9.55 22.79 -7.74
CA ASP A 392 8.33 23.26 -8.43
C ASP A 392 7.06 23.06 -7.59
N ARG A 393 7.21 22.53 -6.37
CA ARG A 393 6.10 22.21 -5.44
C ARG A 393 6.18 22.99 -4.13
N LEU A 394 7.35 23.02 -3.51
CA LEU A 394 7.52 23.59 -2.17
C LEU A 394 7.65 25.11 -2.21
N PRO A 395 7.05 25.85 -1.25
CA PRO A 395 7.27 27.27 -1.10
C PRO A 395 8.75 27.61 -0.93
N GLN A 396 9.21 28.68 -1.55
CA GLN A 396 10.62 29.05 -1.55
C GLN A 396 10.77 30.55 -1.36
N ARG A 397 11.92 30.94 -0.83
CA ARG A 397 12.33 32.33 -0.75
C ARG A 397 13.39 32.58 -1.81
N VAL A 398 13.11 33.48 -2.75
CA VAL A 398 14.06 33.98 -3.74
C VAL A 398 14.61 35.29 -3.25
N GLU A 399 15.93 35.41 -3.09
CA GLU A 399 16.58 36.64 -2.65
C GLU A 399 17.51 37.18 -3.73
N LEU A 400 17.46 38.48 -3.95
CA LEU A 400 18.19 39.18 -4.99
C LEU A 400 18.95 40.37 -4.39
N VAL A 401 20.19 40.56 -4.82
CA VAL A 401 20.98 41.76 -4.55
C VAL A 401 21.16 42.51 -5.85
N LEU A 402 20.87 43.80 -5.81
CA LEU A 402 20.86 44.68 -6.97
C LEU A 402 21.75 45.90 -6.69
N ALA A 403 22.33 46.46 -7.75
CA ALA A 403 23.08 47.71 -7.69
C ALA A 403 22.67 48.62 -8.84
N SER A 404 22.74 49.93 -8.61
CA SER A 404 22.59 50.97 -9.61
C SER A 404 23.73 51.97 -9.46
N ASP A 405 24.44 52.20 -10.57
CA ASP A 405 25.50 53.21 -10.65
C ASP A 405 24.92 54.61 -10.90
N THR A 406 23.60 54.71 -11.11
CA THR A 406 22.92 55.98 -11.34
C THR A 406 22.44 56.58 -10.02
N SER A 407 22.96 57.76 -9.69
CA SER A 407 22.35 58.63 -8.68
C SER A 407 21.12 59.32 -9.30
N PRO A 408 20.02 59.53 -8.55
CA PRO A 408 18.88 60.29 -9.06
C PRO A 408 19.37 61.65 -9.58
N SER A 409 19.26 61.89 -10.89
CA SER A 409 19.67 63.18 -11.45
C SER A 409 18.85 64.30 -10.80
N ALA A 410 19.48 65.46 -10.54
CA ALA A 410 18.81 66.60 -9.91
C ALA A 410 17.55 67.07 -10.66
N SER A 411 17.40 66.71 -11.95
CA SER A 411 16.26 67.03 -12.81
C SER A 411 15.11 66.01 -12.79
N SER A 412 15.32 64.77 -12.36
CA SER A 412 14.28 63.74 -12.24
C SER A 412 14.21 63.20 -10.81
N ARG A 413 13.54 63.93 -9.92
CA ARG A 413 13.35 63.60 -8.49
C ARG A 413 12.49 62.37 -8.20
N ARG A 414 12.23 61.49 -9.18
CA ARG A 414 11.34 60.33 -9.02
C ARG A 414 12.03 59.07 -9.52
N TRP A 415 12.08 58.06 -8.66
CA TRP A 415 12.42 56.69 -9.03
C TRP A 415 11.14 55.90 -9.24
N PRO A 416 11.02 55.13 -10.33
CA PRO A 416 9.96 54.15 -10.44
C PRO A 416 10.23 53.07 -9.38
N LEU A 417 9.34 52.99 -8.40
CA LEU A 417 9.32 51.94 -7.39
C LEU A 417 8.13 51.03 -7.70
N PRO A 418 8.28 49.69 -7.59
CA PRO A 418 9.46 48.96 -7.14
C PRO A 418 10.58 48.88 -8.19
N VAL A 419 11.81 48.61 -7.75
CA VAL A 419 12.99 48.48 -8.64
C VAL A 419 13.16 47.07 -9.21
N VAL A 420 12.39 46.12 -8.71
CA VAL A 420 12.37 44.71 -9.11
C VAL A 420 11.00 44.11 -8.85
N TRP A 421 10.54 43.23 -9.74
CA TRP A 421 9.28 42.49 -9.60
C TRP A 421 9.33 41.16 -10.36
N LEU A 422 8.40 40.26 -10.06
CA LEU A 422 8.30 38.95 -10.69
C LEU A 422 7.21 38.93 -11.77
N GLU A 423 7.60 38.71 -13.03
CA GLU A 423 6.67 38.84 -14.16
C GLU A 423 5.70 37.64 -14.25
N GLY A 424 4.39 37.92 -14.28
CA GLY A 424 3.37 36.86 -14.38
C GLY A 424 3.18 36.06 -13.09
N TRP A 425 3.50 36.64 -11.93
CA TRP A 425 3.17 36.14 -10.60
C TRP A 425 2.19 37.10 -9.92
N ALA A 426 1.18 36.56 -9.23
CA ALA A 426 0.30 37.38 -8.42
C ALA A 426 1.00 37.70 -7.09
N GLU A 427 1.17 38.99 -6.78
CA GLU A 427 1.75 39.46 -5.52
C GLU A 427 0.61 39.79 -4.53
N GLU A 428 0.63 39.15 -3.35
CA GLU A 428 -0.36 39.40 -2.28
C GLU A 428 0.01 40.63 -1.46
N GLU A 429 1.27 40.75 -1.04
CA GLU A 429 1.78 41.86 -0.24
C GLU A 429 3.18 42.30 -0.67
N THR A 430 3.43 43.60 -0.64
CA THR A 430 4.75 44.20 -0.90
C THR A 430 5.15 45.14 0.22
N LEU A 431 6.30 44.88 0.84
CA LEU A 431 6.95 45.76 1.79
C LEU A 431 8.12 46.47 1.14
N LEU A 432 8.13 47.79 1.25
CA LEU A 432 9.19 48.63 0.70
C LEU A 432 9.85 49.45 1.80
N THR A 433 11.12 49.15 2.09
CA THR A 433 11.93 49.89 3.07
C THR A 433 12.95 50.74 2.34
N VAL A 434 12.87 52.07 2.48
CA VAL A 434 13.81 53.00 1.83
C VAL A 434 14.63 53.74 2.88
N HIS A 435 15.93 53.46 2.92
CA HIS A 435 16.90 54.24 3.67
C HIS A 435 17.42 55.35 2.76
N ALA A 436 16.94 56.57 2.94
CA ALA A 436 17.35 57.70 2.13
C ALA A 436 17.97 58.80 3.01
N PRO A 437 19.07 59.45 2.58
CA PRO A 437 19.57 60.66 3.22
C PRO A 437 18.48 61.74 3.26
N ARG A 438 18.49 62.61 4.28
CA ARG A 438 17.45 63.64 4.51
C ARG A 438 17.15 64.56 3.30
N GLN A 439 18.08 64.64 2.36
CA GLN A 439 17.95 65.43 1.13
C GLN A 439 17.08 64.79 0.04
N TYR A 440 16.68 63.53 0.20
CA TYR A 440 15.81 62.83 -0.73
C TYR A 440 14.37 62.79 -0.21
N ALA A 441 13.43 63.12 -1.09
CA ALA A 441 12.00 62.93 -0.84
C ALA A 441 11.55 61.67 -1.59
N VAL A 442 10.90 60.75 -0.88
CA VAL A 442 10.32 59.53 -1.45
C VAL A 442 8.81 59.76 -1.60
N GLU A 443 8.34 59.85 -2.84
CA GLU A 443 6.91 59.84 -3.17
C GLU A 443 6.52 58.42 -3.59
N LEU A 444 5.67 57.78 -2.79
CA LEU A 444 5.14 56.45 -3.02
C LEU A 444 3.63 56.48 -2.89
N ASN A 445 2.93 55.84 -3.81
CA ASN A 445 1.50 55.58 -3.67
C ASN A 445 1.30 54.31 -2.83
N ALA A 446 1.72 54.36 -1.56
CA ALA A 446 1.65 53.25 -0.61
C ALA A 446 1.35 53.77 0.80
N ALA A 447 0.65 52.96 1.61
CA ALA A 447 0.43 53.27 3.00
C ALA A 447 1.76 53.25 3.77
N ARG A 448 2.00 54.25 4.63
CA ARG A 448 3.14 54.20 5.56
C ARG A 448 2.81 53.26 6.71
N VAL A 449 3.72 52.34 6.96
CA VAL A 449 3.59 51.29 7.96
C VAL A 449 4.78 51.38 8.91
N ASP A 450 4.58 51.12 10.19
CA ASP A 450 5.66 51.15 11.19
C ASP A 450 6.55 49.89 11.11
N SER A 451 7.71 49.93 11.77
CA SER A 451 8.65 48.81 11.74
C SER A 451 8.08 47.52 12.31
N LEU A 452 7.21 47.63 13.33
CA LEU A 452 6.62 46.48 14.01
C LEU A 452 5.63 45.74 13.10
N SER A 453 4.84 46.50 12.35
CA SER A 453 3.88 45.97 11.39
C SER A 453 4.59 45.33 10.19
N CYS A 454 5.70 45.91 9.71
CA CYS A 454 6.56 45.27 8.71
C CYS A 454 7.13 43.94 9.21
N ASP A 455 7.60 43.88 10.46
CA ASP A 455 8.11 42.63 11.04
C ASP A 455 7.00 41.61 11.30
N SER A 456 5.76 42.05 11.53
CA SER A 456 4.59 41.18 11.67
C SER A 456 4.20 40.55 10.34
N ALA A 457 4.11 41.34 9.26
CA ALA A 457 3.87 40.84 7.90
C ALA A 457 4.92 39.81 7.45
N ARG A 458 6.21 40.01 7.79
CA ARG A 458 7.28 39.03 7.56
C ARG A 458 7.02 37.70 8.26
N ILE A 459 6.56 37.73 9.51
CA ILE A 459 6.26 36.49 10.25
C ILE A 459 5.02 35.81 9.70
N ASP A 460 3.97 36.57 9.38
CA ASP A 460 2.71 36.03 8.86
C ASP A 460 2.93 35.33 7.51
N SER A 461 3.71 35.93 6.61
CA SER A 461 4.16 35.31 5.36
C SER A 461 4.78 33.94 5.61
N VAL A 462 5.77 33.89 6.49
CA VAL A 462 6.57 32.69 6.74
C VAL A 462 5.75 31.60 7.43
N MET A 463 4.92 31.99 8.41
CA MET A 463 4.01 31.06 9.08
C MET A 463 3.01 30.45 8.11
N SER A 464 2.50 31.23 7.16
CA SER A 464 1.59 30.74 6.13
C SER A 464 2.27 29.76 5.16
N LEU A 465 3.56 29.94 4.87
CA LEU A 465 4.31 29.09 3.94
C LEU A 465 4.89 27.83 4.60
N ILE A 466 5.17 27.88 5.90
CA ILE A 466 5.64 26.73 6.67
C ILE A 466 4.50 25.75 6.96
N ASP A 467 3.27 26.25 7.05
CA ASP A 467 2.09 25.41 7.24
C ASP A 467 1.70 24.68 5.94
N LEU A 468 2.57 23.75 5.52
CA LEU A 468 2.31 22.91 4.35
C LEU A 468 1.03 22.09 4.55
N PRO A 469 0.20 21.97 3.50
CA PRO A 469 -0.87 20.99 3.46
C PRO A 469 -0.34 19.59 3.79
N GLU A 470 -1.11 18.79 4.53
CA GLU A 470 -0.75 17.41 4.89
C GLU A 470 -0.39 16.56 3.66
N GLU A 471 -1.00 16.88 2.52
CA GLU A 471 -0.79 16.28 1.21
C GLU A 471 0.64 16.47 0.68
N ILE A 472 1.24 17.65 0.87
CA ILE A 472 2.62 17.95 0.44
C ILE A 472 3.62 17.24 1.38
N VAL A 473 3.30 17.18 2.67
CA VAL A 473 4.14 16.51 3.68
C VAL A 473 4.16 15.00 3.43
N ALA A 474 3.04 14.39 3.07
CA ALA A 474 2.93 12.95 2.83
C ALA A 474 3.68 12.47 1.58
N THR A 475 3.87 13.35 0.59
CA THR A 475 4.38 13.02 -0.76
C THR A 475 5.82 13.48 -0.99
N THR A 476 6.39 14.20 -0.02
CA THR A 476 7.78 14.67 -0.06
C THR A 476 8.63 13.81 0.88
N SER A 477 9.83 13.42 0.44
CA SER A 477 10.72 12.62 1.29
C SER A 477 11.09 13.37 2.56
N GLN A 478 11.32 12.65 3.67
CA GLN A 478 11.70 13.29 4.94
C GLN A 478 13.00 14.10 4.82
N SER A 479 13.96 13.64 4.01
CA SER A 479 15.21 14.37 3.76
C SER A 479 14.96 15.68 3.01
N ASP A 480 14.08 15.69 2.02
CA ASP A 480 13.76 16.88 1.24
C ASP A 480 12.97 17.89 2.08
N LEU A 481 12.01 17.42 2.89
CA LEU A 481 11.29 18.27 3.85
C LEU A 481 12.23 18.89 4.88
N ALA A 482 13.17 18.13 5.43
CA ALA A 482 14.14 18.64 6.39
C ALA A 482 15.08 19.69 5.76
N GLY A 483 15.56 19.43 4.53
CA GLY A 483 16.36 20.37 3.76
C GLY A 483 15.62 21.66 3.44
N TRP A 484 14.33 21.55 3.09
CA TRP A 484 13.44 22.67 2.83
C TRP A 484 13.09 23.49 4.08
N TYR A 485 12.80 22.83 5.21
CA TYR A 485 12.36 23.50 6.44
C TYR A 485 13.47 24.35 7.08
N ARG A 486 14.73 23.92 6.95
CA ARG A 486 15.86 24.54 7.64
C ARG A 486 16.04 26.04 7.32
N PRO A 487 16.09 26.49 6.05
CA PRO A 487 16.14 27.92 5.71
C PRO A 487 14.98 28.73 6.31
N TRP A 488 13.76 28.19 6.26
CA TRP A 488 12.56 28.84 6.81
C TRP A 488 12.60 28.96 8.34
N ALA A 489 13.10 27.94 9.03
CA ALA A 489 13.31 27.95 10.47
C ALA A 489 14.36 29.00 10.90
N HIS A 490 15.48 29.10 10.17
CA HIS A 490 16.48 30.15 10.38
C HIS A 490 15.86 31.55 10.24
N TRP A 491 15.06 31.74 9.21
CA TRP A 491 14.40 33.01 8.94
C TRP A 491 13.37 33.38 10.02
N LEU A 492 12.52 32.44 10.46
CA LEU A 492 11.61 32.64 11.58
C LEU A 492 12.32 33.10 12.85
N VAL A 493 13.43 32.43 13.21
CA VAL A 493 14.23 32.79 14.39
C VAL A 493 14.81 34.19 14.25
N TRP A 494 15.28 34.56 13.05
CA TRP A 494 15.78 35.91 12.78
C TRP A 494 14.69 36.98 12.96
N CYS A 495 13.50 36.78 12.39
CA CYS A 495 12.35 37.67 12.58
C CYS A 495 11.96 37.79 14.06
N GLY A 496 11.95 36.67 14.80
CA GLY A 496 11.65 36.64 16.23
C GLY A 496 12.65 37.44 17.08
N LYS A 497 13.95 37.35 16.78
CA LYS A 497 14.99 38.10 17.49
C LYS A 497 14.84 39.62 17.34
N ARG A 498 14.33 40.12 16.20
CA ARG A 498 14.06 41.56 16.01
C ARG A 498 12.86 42.07 16.80
N LEU A 499 11.83 41.25 16.97
CA LEU A 499 10.64 41.60 17.76
C LEU A 499 10.84 41.52 19.27
N GLY A 500 11.71 40.62 19.75
CA GLY A 500 11.94 40.38 21.18
C GLY A 500 12.26 41.63 22.01
N PRO A 501 13.23 42.48 21.60
CA PRO A 501 13.55 43.72 22.29
C PRO A 501 12.40 44.74 22.30
N GLN A 502 11.61 44.81 21.22
CA GLN A 502 10.55 45.80 21.06
C GLN A 502 9.27 45.45 21.85
N ARG A 503 8.97 44.15 22.05
CA ARG A 503 7.86 43.70 22.91
C ARG A 503 8.12 44.01 24.39
N LEU A 504 9.37 43.86 24.84
CA LEU A 504 9.77 44.16 26.23
C LEU A 504 9.61 45.64 26.60
N SER A 505 9.70 46.56 25.63
CA SER A 505 9.52 47.99 25.86
C SER A 505 8.05 48.43 26.02
N ARG A 506 7.06 47.58 25.69
CA ARG A 506 5.62 47.94 25.71
C ARG A 506 4.85 47.46 26.94
N GLY A 507 5.53 46.93 27.96
CA GLY A 507 4.93 46.72 29.28
C GLY A 507 4.22 45.37 29.49
N ASP A 508 4.41 44.36 28.63
CA ASP A 508 4.02 42.99 28.93
C ASP A 508 5.05 42.34 29.87
N ALA A 509 5.03 42.78 31.13
CA ALA A 509 5.80 42.23 32.22
C ALA A 509 5.16 40.94 32.75
N THR A 510 5.15 39.87 31.94
CA THR A 510 5.12 38.51 32.49
C THR A 510 6.29 37.72 31.93
N GLY A 511 7.28 37.48 32.80
CA GLY A 511 8.60 36.97 32.44
C GLY A 511 8.57 35.59 31.80
N LYS A 512 9.13 35.51 30.59
CA LYS A 512 10.15 34.55 30.13
C LYS A 512 10.56 34.97 28.72
N ALA A 513 11.68 35.71 28.62
CA ALA A 513 12.39 35.83 27.35
C ALA A 513 12.80 34.42 26.92
N SER A 514 12.52 34.03 25.66
CA SER A 514 12.72 32.68 25.08
C SER A 514 11.53 31.70 25.17
N ALA A 515 10.31 32.15 24.88
CA ALA A 515 9.28 31.20 24.42
C ALA A 515 9.21 31.29 22.89
N VAL A 516 9.80 30.31 22.21
CA VAL A 516 9.41 29.95 20.84
C VAL A 516 7.88 29.80 20.85
N PRO A 517 7.11 30.63 20.11
CA PRO A 517 5.65 30.52 20.08
C PRO A 517 5.20 29.07 19.91
N ASP A 518 4.16 28.63 20.62
CA ASP A 518 3.66 27.25 20.60
C ASP A 518 3.35 26.73 19.18
N ASN A 519 3.05 27.63 18.24
CA ASN A 519 2.83 27.31 16.83
C ASN A 519 4.12 26.89 16.10
N TRP A 520 5.28 27.43 16.50
CA TRP A 520 6.59 27.06 15.94
C TRP A 520 7.00 25.68 16.43
N LEU A 521 6.83 25.41 17.73
CA LEU A 521 7.06 24.09 18.34
C LEU A 521 6.12 23.04 17.75
N ARG A 522 4.85 23.37 17.49
CA ARG A 522 3.92 22.48 16.78
C ARG A 522 4.39 22.15 15.36
N SER A 523 4.80 23.17 14.59
CA SER A 523 5.26 22.97 13.22
C SER A 523 6.55 22.14 13.15
N ALA A 524 7.50 22.41 14.06
CA ALA A 524 8.72 21.60 14.14
C ALA A 524 8.47 20.18 14.64
N ARG A 525 7.54 19.97 15.57
CA ARG A 525 7.12 18.63 15.99
C ARG A 525 6.50 17.84 14.84
N ARG A 526 5.62 18.49 14.06
CA ARG A 526 5.01 17.90 12.86
C ARG A 526 6.06 17.46 11.84
N LEU A 527 7.18 18.18 11.75
CA LEU A 527 8.26 17.91 10.80
C LEU A 527 9.44 17.14 11.42
N HIS A 528 9.32 16.66 12.66
CA HIS A 528 10.41 16.03 13.44
C HIS A 528 11.71 16.85 13.48
N ALA A 529 11.62 18.18 13.40
CA ALA A 529 12.74 19.12 13.30
C ALA A 529 12.99 19.88 14.63
N GLU A 530 12.60 19.30 15.75
CA GLU A 530 12.65 19.91 17.08
C GLU A 530 14.09 20.23 17.50
N GLU A 531 15.00 19.25 17.33
CA GLU A 531 16.44 19.42 17.61
C GLU A 531 17.07 20.48 16.72
N LEU A 532 16.58 20.63 15.49
CA LEU A 532 17.02 21.64 14.53
C LEU A 532 16.60 23.05 15.00
N LEU A 533 15.35 23.24 15.44
CA LEU A 533 14.91 24.52 16.01
C LEU A 533 15.70 24.91 17.26
N VAL A 534 15.96 23.96 18.16
CA VAL A 534 16.76 24.20 19.38
C VAL A 534 18.20 24.54 19.01
N GLY A 535 18.79 23.83 18.04
CA GLY A 535 20.12 24.12 17.51
C GLY A 535 20.21 25.51 16.88
N ILE A 536 19.23 25.89 16.06
CA ILE A 536 19.19 27.21 15.39
C ILE A 536 18.97 28.36 16.38
N ALA A 537 18.12 28.17 17.38
CA ALA A 537 17.88 29.18 18.42
C ALA A 537 19.14 29.48 19.24
N ASN A 538 19.95 28.45 19.49
CA ASN A 538 21.18 28.52 20.29
C ASN A 538 22.45 28.80 19.47
N ALA A 539 22.41 28.64 18.14
CA ALA A 539 23.52 28.99 17.29
C ALA A 539 23.71 30.52 17.24
N PRO A 540 24.97 31.01 17.19
CA PRO A 540 25.21 32.37 16.69
C PRO A 540 24.54 32.47 15.32
N SER A 541 23.89 33.60 15.02
CA SER A 541 23.14 33.73 13.77
C SER A 541 24.05 33.44 12.59
N LEU A 542 23.91 32.27 11.97
CA LEU A 542 24.28 32.09 10.58
C LEU A 542 23.31 33.00 9.83
N ALA A 543 23.71 34.25 9.64
CA ALA A 543 22.94 35.14 8.82
C ALA A 543 23.01 34.58 7.40
N VAL A 544 21.85 34.58 6.79
CA VAL A 544 21.67 34.32 5.37
C VAL A 544 22.73 35.17 4.65
N GLN A 545 23.65 34.53 3.92
CA GLN A 545 24.87 35.14 3.36
C GLN A 545 24.59 36.46 2.61
N THR A 546 23.40 36.60 2.04
CA THR A 546 22.91 37.80 1.35
C THR A 546 22.71 39.02 2.27
N MET A 547 22.32 38.81 3.51
CA MET A 547 22.09 39.87 4.51
C MET A 547 23.33 40.15 5.36
N GLU A 548 24.24 39.18 5.49
CA GLU A 548 25.63 39.40 5.94
C GLU A 548 26.35 40.33 4.97
N VAL A 549 26.25 40.12 3.65
CA VAL A 549 26.77 41.05 2.64
C VAL A 549 26.14 42.45 2.77
N TRP A 550 24.84 42.53 3.08
CA TRP A 550 24.17 43.82 3.33
C TRP A 550 24.70 44.53 4.59
N ASN A 551 24.89 43.79 5.69
CA ASN A 551 25.37 44.34 6.95
C ASN A 551 26.88 44.66 6.89
N GLU A 552 27.71 43.82 6.26
CA GLU A 552 29.13 44.11 6.01
C GLU A 552 29.31 45.37 5.15
N MET A 553 28.42 45.60 4.17
CA MET A 553 28.42 46.83 3.36
C MET A 553 27.95 48.10 4.09
N HIS A 554 27.40 48.01 5.31
CA HIS A 554 26.82 49.16 6.03
C HIS A 554 27.32 49.34 7.48
N GLU A 555 27.89 48.32 8.12
CA GLU A 555 28.51 48.39 9.44
C GLU A 555 30.06 48.48 9.38
N SER A 556 30.65 48.53 8.18
CA SER A 556 32.04 48.98 7.93
C SER A 556 32.08 50.30 7.18
#